data_AF-A0A7W2I6X2-F1
#
_entry.id   AF-A0A7W2I6X2-F1
#
_cell.length_a   1.000
_cell.length_b   1.000
_cell.length_c   1.000
_cell.angle_alpha   90.00
_cell.angle_beta   90.00
_cell.angle_gamma   90.00
#
_symmetry.space_group_name_H-M   'P 1'
#
loop_
_entity.id
_entity.type
_entity.pdbx_description
1 polymer ?
#
loop_
_entity_poly.entity_id
_entity_poly.type
_entity_poly.pdbx_seq_one_letter_code
_entity_poly.pdbx_strand_id
1 'polypeptide(L)'
;MMQTDFSHLPMSAQKLIAVIGLPATLRLVDACGGNSVNLYHSERSLERMAEVVGRAAAEKLLKFYGNAPFTVPLCHSALRHVRNREVLAEFDKLTMQEGMSARMAVAQITRRFTPYIHERTIWRILKTTGEVKQADPRQMSLI
;
A
#
# COMPACT_ATOMS: atom_id res chain seq x y z
N MET A 1 10.61 14.07 6.03
CA MET A 1 10.14 12.71 5.69
C MET A 1 8.86 12.44 6.47
N MET A 2 7.68 12.55 5.85
CA MET A 2 6.43 12.17 6.52
C MET A 2 6.38 10.64 6.60
N GLN A 3 6.51 10.14 7.83
CA GLN A 3 6.51 8.73 8.15
C GLN A 3 5.09 8.19 7.97
N THR A 4 4.87 7.39 6.93
CA THR A 4 3.67 6.54 6.90
C THR A 4 3.83 5.55 8.03
N ASP A 5 3.15 5.82 9.14
CA ASP A 5 3.26 5.01 10.35
C ASP A 5 2.59 3.66 10.12
N PHE A 6 3.40 2.60 9.97
CA PHE A 6 2.94 1.22 9.78
C PHE A 6 2.85 0.45 11.12
N SER A 7 3.14 1.07 12.26
CA SER A 7 3.22 0.39 13.57
C SER A 7 1.93 -0.30 13.99
N HIS A 8 0.79 0.21 13.54
CA HIS A 8 -0.54 -0.33 13.80
C HIS A 8 -0.91 -1.53 12.90
N LEU A 9 -0.07 -1.89 11.93
CA LEU A 9 -0.28 -3.07 11.10
C LEU A 9 0.30 -4.33 11.75
N PRO A 10 -0.24 -5.52 11.45
CA PRO A 10 0.42 -6.77 11.83
C PRO A 10 1.85 -6.86 11.29
N MET A 11 2.75 -7.48 12.05
CA MET A 11 4.16 -7.66 11.71
C MET A 11 4.38 -8.24 10.30
N SER A 12 3.52 -9.17 9.88
CA SER A 12 3.57 -9.77 8.54
C SER A 12 3.32 -8.74 7.43
N ALA A 13 2.34 -7.85 7.60
CA ALA A 13 2.06 -6.78 6.64
C ALA A 13 3.23 -5.79 6.56
N GLN A 14 3.79 -5.40 7.71
CA GLN A 14 4.95 -4.49 7.75
C GLN A 14 6.15 -5.07 6.99
N LYS A 15 6.45 -6.36 7.20
CA LYS A 15 7.52 -7.06 6.46
C LYS A 15 7.26 -7.08 4.95
N LEU A 16 6.04 -7.39 4.53
CA LEU A 16 5.69 -7.38 3.11
C LEU A 16 5.87 -5.98 2.51
N ILE A 17 5.41 -4.92 3.18
CA ILE A 17 5.57 -3.54 2.70
C ILE A 17 7.05 -3.19 2.56
N ALA A 18 7.89 -3.58 3.52
CA ALA A 18 9.33 -3.33 3.48
C ALA A 18 10.02 -4.04 2.29
N VAL A 19 9.58 -5.25 1.93
CA VAL A 19 10.21 -6.05 0.87
C VAL A 19 9.73 -5.64 -0.52
N ILE A 20 8.42 -5.51 -0.73
CA ILE A 20 7.84 -5.32 -2.08
C ILE A 20 7.18 -3.96 -2.30
N GLY A 21 7.09 -3.13 -1.25
CA GLY A 21 6.39 -1.85 -1.28
C GLY A 21 4.88 -2.00 -1.14
N LEU A 22 4.23 -0.92 -0.69
CA LEU A 22 2.80 -0.91 -0.40
C LEU A 22 1.92 -1.32 -1.59
N PRO A 23 2.14 -0.86 -2.84
CA PRO A 23 1.28 -1.24 -3.97
C PRO A 23 1.28 -2.75 -4.25
N ALA A 24 2.42 -3.42 -4.10
CA ALA A 24 2.53 -4.86 -4.32
C ALA A 24 1.96 -5.65 -3.13
N THR A 25 2.15 -5.18 -1.90
CA THR A 25 1.52 -5.78 -0.71
C THR A 25 0.00 -5.73 -0.81
N LEU A 26 -0.58 -4.62 -1.26
CA LEU A 26 -2.02 -4.48 -1.46
C LEU A 26 -2.56 -5.52 -2.46
N ARG A 27 -1.87 -5.73 -3.59
CA ARG A 27 -2.24 -6.78 -4.56
C ARG A 27 -2.17 -8.17 -3.95
N LEU A 28 -1.13 -8.44 -3.17
CA LEU A 28 -0.95 -9.73 -2.53
C LEU A 28 -2.06 -10.02 -1.51
N VAL A 29 -2.45 -9.01 -0.73
CA VAL A 29 -3.54 -9.14 0.26
C VAL A 29 -4.89 -9.30 -0.43
N ASP A 30 -5.14 -8.59 -1.53
CA ASP A 30 -6.38 -8.75 -2.30
C ASP A 30 -6.51 -10.12 -2.98
N ALA A 31 -5.40 -10.73 -3.40
CA ALA A 31 -5.41 -12.05 -4.04
C ALA A 31 -5.33 -13.23 -3.05
N CYS A 32 -4.55 -13.08 -1.97
CA CYS A 32 -4.16 -14.19 -1.10
C CYS A 32 -4.42 -13.92 0.39
N GLY A 33 -5.11 -12.83 0.75
CA GLY A 33 -5.40 -12.49 2.14
C GLY A 33 -6.01 -13.67 2.90
N GLY A 34 -5.45 -13.94 4.09
CA GLY A 34 -5.89 -15.03 4.97
C GLY A 34 -5.30 -16.39 4.64
N ASN A 35 -4.54 -16.50 3.56
CA ASN A 35 -3.94 -17.76 3.13
C ASN A 35 -2.42 -17.79 3.34
N SER A 36 -1.89 -19.00 3.48
CA SER A 36 -0.46 -19.24 3.41
C SER A 36 -0.03 -19.42 1.95
N VAL A 37 1.01 -18.69 1.58
CA VAL A 37 1.58 -18.68 0.24
C VAL A 37 2.91 -19.41 0.27
N ASN A 38 3.09 -20.34 -0.66
CA ASN A 38 4.34 -21.06 -0.87
C ASN A 38 5.02 -20.52 -2.13
N LEU A 39 6.25 -20.05 -1.98
CA LEU A 39 7.12 -19.70 -3.09
C LEU A 39 8.23 -20.73 -3.18
N TYR A 40 8.53 -21.19 -4.39
CA TYR A 40 9.63 -22.12 -4.64
C TYR A 40 10.62 -21.50 -5.64
N HIS A 41 11.89 -21.87 -5.54
CA HIS A 41 12.94 -21.56 -6.54
C HIS A 41 12.71 -22.33 -7.85
N SER A 42 11.59 -22.08 -8.52
CA SER A 42 11.26 -22.60 -9.84
C SER A 42 10.62 -21.49 -10.67
N GLU A 43 10.92 -21.44 -11.96
CA GLU A 43 10.36 -20.46 -12.90
C GLU A 43 8.83 -20.45 -12.84
N ARG A 44 8.20 -21.64 -12.84
CA ARG A 44 6.74 -21.76 -12.75
C ARG A 44 6.14 -21.14 -11.48
N SER A 45 6.81 -21.27 -10.34
CA SER A 45 6.34 -20.65 -9.09
C SER A 45 6.53 -19.14 -9.11
N LEU A 46 7.62 -18.67 -9.72
CA LEU A 46 7.90 -17.25 -9.86
C LEU A 46 6.91 -16.57 -10.80
N GLU A 47 6.59 -17.20 -11.95
CA GLU A 47 5.61 -16.71 -12.92
C GLU A 47 4.21 -16.55 -12.28
N ARG A 48 3.72 -17.56 -11.56
CA ARG A 48 2.44 -17.48 -10.84
C ARG A 48 2.40 -16.32 -9.85
N MET A 49 3.50 -16.07 -9.13
CA MET A 49 3.58 -14.94 -8.22
C MET A 49 3.69 -13.61 -8.95
N ALA A 50 4.42 -13.59 -10.08
CA ALA A 50 4.57 -12.41 -10.92
C ALA A 50 3.24 -11.96 -11.53
N GLU A 51 2.31 -12.87 -11.81
CA GLU A 51 0.94 -12.53 -12.25
C GLU A 51 0.17 -11.73 -11.19
N VAL A 52 0.45 -11.96 -9.89
CA VAL A 52 -0.24 -11.28 -8.78
C VAL A 52 0.46 -9.97 -8.41
N VAL A 53 1.76 -10.03 -8.09
CA VAL A 53 2.49 -8.90 -7.52
C VAL A 53 3.40 -8.20 -8.52
N GLY A 54 3.56 -8.72 -9.73
CA GLY A 54 4.54 -8.28 -10.72
C GLY A 54 5.90 -8.96 -10.55
N ARG A 55 6.63 -9.14 -11.66
CA ARG A 55 7.90 -9.89 -11.69
C ARG A 55 8.94 -9.40 -10.68
N ALA A 56 9.20 -8.09 -10.65
CA ALA A 56 10.19 -7.52 -9.72
C ALA A 56 9.82 -7.71 -8.24
N ALA A 57 8.53 -7.70 -7.89
CA ALA A 57 8.09 -7.96 -6.52
C ALA A 57 8.18 -9.46 -6.19
N ALA A 58 7.81 -10.32 -7.13
CA ALA A 58 7.91 -11.78 -6.98
C ALA A 58 9.36 -12.23 -6.76
N GLU A 59 10.31 -11.68 -7.52
CA GLU A 59 11.74 -11.95 -7.35
C GLU A 59 12.25 -11.51 -5.97
N LYS A 60 11.80 -10.35 -5.48
CA LYS A 60 12.13 -9.88 -4.11
C LYS A 60 11.55 -10.79 -3.03
N LEU A 61 10.31 -11.25 -3.18
CA LEU A 61 9.71 -12.20 -2.23
C LEU A 61 10.47 -13.52 -2.23
N LEU A 62 10.80 -14.06 -3.40
CA LEU A 62 11.56 -15.30 -3.52
C LEU A 62 12.96 -15.16 -2.90
N LYS A 63 13.63 -14.03 -3.10
CA LYS A 63 14.94 -13.76 -2.47
C LYS A 63 14.84 -13.64 -0.94
N PHE A 64 13.74 -13.11 -0.41
CA PHE A 64 13.57 -12.86 1.02
C PHE A 64 13.07 -14.09 1.79
N TYR A 65 12.04 -14.77 1.29
CA TYR A 65 11.43 -15.94 1.95
C TYR A 65 12.02 -17.28 1.46
N GLY A 66 12.65 -17.31 0.29
CA GLY A 66 13.16 -18.55 -0.30
C GLY A 66 12.04 -19.56 -0.54
N ASN A 67 12.29 -20.81 -0.17
CA ASN A 67 11.33 -21.91 -0.23
C ASN A 67 10.38 -21.97 0.99
N ALA A 68 10.40 -20.96 1.88
CA ALA A 68 9.61 -20.99 3.10
C ALA A 68 8.17 -20.48 2.87
N PRO A 69 7.14 -21.16 3.43
CA PRO A 69 5.79 -20.63 3.48
C PRO A 69 5.73 -19.32 4.25
N PHE A 70 4.88 -18.39 3.82
CA PHE A 70 4.54 -17.20 4.60
C PHE A 70 3.04 -16.89 4.52
N THR A 71 2.49 -16.34 5.60
CA THR A 71 1.07 -16.02 5.70
C THR A 71 0.79 -14.58 5.27
N VAL A 72 -0.22 -14.40 4.42
CA VAL A 72 -0.70 -13.09 3.99
C VAL A 72 -1.85 -12.64 4.91
N PRO A 73 -1.76 -11.48 5.59
CA PRO A 73 -2.83 -11.02 6.48
C PRO A 73 -4.04 -10.49 5.69
N LEU A 74 -5.26 -10.62 6.26
CA LEU A 74 -6.53 -10.09 5.70
C LEU A 74 -6.72 -8.57 5.91
N CYS A 75 -5.72 -7.80 6.32
CA CYS A 75 -5.88 -6.46 6.89
C CYS A 75 -6.24 -5.35 5.85
N HIS A 76 -7.19 -5.60 4.94
CA HIS A 76 -7.62 -4.71 3.87
C HIS A 76 -7.99 -3.32 4.38
N SER A 77 -8.76 -3.21 5.48
CA SER A 77 -9.16 -1.90 6.02
C SER A 77 -7.94 -1.09 6.50
N ALA A 78 -7.10 -1.69 7.34
CA ALA A 78 -5.90 -1.02 7.86
C ALA A 78 -4.94 -0.63 6.73
N LEU A 79 -4.68 -1.53 5.76
CA LEU A 79 -3.85 -1.24 4.60
C LEU A 79 -4.46 -0.18 3.69
N ARG A 80 -5.79 -0.12 3.57
CA ARG A 80 -6.50 0.95 2.85
C ARG A 80 -6.28 2.30 3.51
N HIS A 81 -6.34 2.38 4.84
CA HIS A 81 -6.06 3.62 5.57
C HIS A 81 -4.61 4.08 5.35
N VAL A 82 -3.66 3.15 5.47
CA VAL A 82 -2.24 3.41 5.20
C VAL A 82 -2.01 3.92 3.78
N ARG A 83 -2.59 3.24 2.77
CA ARG A 83 -2.52 3.67 1.36
C ARG A 83 -3.08 5.07 1.15
N ASN A 84 -4.24 5.37 1.74
CA ASN A 84 -4.85 6.68 1.59
C ASN A 84 -3.95 7.78 2.18
N ARG A 85 -3.32 7.53 3.33
CA ARG A 85 -2.35 8.47 3.93
C ARG A 85 -1.12 8.66 3.05
N GLU A 86 -0.58 7.59 2.46
CA GLU A 86 0.56 7.70 1.54
C GLU A 86 0.19 8.51 0.27
N VAL A 87 -1.01 8.32 -0.28
CA VAL A 87 -1.50 9.11 -1.42
C VAL A 87 -1.59 10.59 -1.08
N LEU A 88 -2.10 10.94 0.11
CA LEU A 88 -2.20 12.33 0.56
C LEU A 88 -0.81 12.95 0.77
N ALA A 89 0.08 12.26 1.48
CA ALA A 89 1.42 12.74 1.74
C ALA A 89 2.23 12.95 0.44
N GLU A 90 2.09 12.05 -0.53
CA GLU A 90 2.73 12.20 -1.83
C GLU A 90 2.12 13.37 -2.62
N PHE A 91 0.80 13.56 -2.56
CA PHE A 91 0.15 14.70 -3.21
C PHE A 91 0.63 16.04 -2.64
N ASP A 92 0.69 16.16 -1.32
CA ASP A 92 1.18 17.36 -0.64
C ASP A 92 2.64 17.63 -1.00
N LYS A 93 3.48 16.58 -1.03
CA LYS A 93 4.88 16.70 -1.46
C LYS A 93 4.97 17.24 -2.90
N LEU A 94 4.28 16.62 -3.84
CA LEU A 94 4.37 16.98 -5.26
C LEU A 94 3.82 18.38 -5.53
N THR A 95 2.76 18.80 -4.84
CA THR A 95 2.12 20.10 -5.07
C THR A 95 2.79 21.23 -4.30
N MET A 96 3.12 21.02 -3.02
CA MET A 96 3.64 22.08 -2.15
C MET A 96 5.15 22.22 -2.21
N GLN A 97 5.89 21.12 -2.39
CA GLN A 97 7.36 21.15 -2.40
C GLN A 97 7.92 21.18 -3.83
N GLU A 98 7.31 20.42 -4.74
CA GLU A 98 7.78 20.33 -6.13
C GLU A 98 7.01 21.26 -7.08
N GLY A 99 5.99 21.98 -6.59
CA GLY A 99 5.23 22.97 -7.36
C GLY A 99 4.41 22.40 -8.51
N MET A 100 4.14 21.09 -8.51
CA MET A 100 3.38 20.45 -9.58
C MET A 100 1.91 20.84 -9.52
N SER A 101 1.27 20.94 -10.69
CA SER A 101 -0.18 21.05 -10.76
C SER A 101 -0.86 19.81 -10.18
N ALA A 102 -2.05 19.96 -9.60
CA ALA A 102 -2.80 18.85 -9.03
C ALA A 102 -3.02 17.70 -10.04
N ARG A 103 -3.25 18.02 -11.31
CA ARG A 103 -3.40 17.01 -12.38
C ARG A 103 -2.11 16.22 -12.62
N MET A 104 -0.96 16.90 -12.66
CA MET A 104 0.34 16.24 -12.83
C MET A 104 0.69 15.37 -11.63
N ALA A 105 0.48 15.90 -10.41
CA ALA A 105 0.70 15.14 -9.18
C ALA A 105 -0.16 13.87 -9.14
N VAL A 106 -1.45 13.97 -9.45
CA VAL A 106 -2.35 12.80 -9.50
C VAL A 106 -1.93 11.81 -10.58
N ALA A 107 -1.52 12.25 -11.76
CA ALA A 107 -1.03 11.35 -12.82
C ALA A 107 0.23 10.59 -12.36
N GLN A 108 1.16 11.24 -11.68
CA GLN A 108 2.36 10.62 -11.14
C GLN A 108 2.05 9.61 -10.04
N ILE A 109 1.19 9.98 -9.08
CA ILE A 109 0.72 9.07 -8.02
C ILE A 109 0.00 7.86 -8.64
N THR A 110 -0.85 8.09 -9.64
CA THR A 110 -1.56 7.00 -10.34
C THR A 110 -0.57 5.99 -10.93
N ARG A 111 0.50 6.44 -11.60
CA ARG A 111 1.52 5.54 -12.16
C ARG A 111 2.21 4.68 -11.10
N ARG A 112 2.48 5.24 -9.92
CA ARG A 112 3.11 4.52 -8.80
C ARG A 112 2.20 3.43 -8.22
N PHE A 113 0.91 3.70 -8.14
CA PHE A 113 -0.07 2.76 -7.58
C PHE A 113 -0.80 1.92 -8.64
N THR A 114 -0.57 2.13 -9.94
CA THR A 114 -1.10 1.29 -11.02
C THR A 114 -0.53 -0.12 -10.90
N PRO A 115 -1.31 -1.18 -11.18
CA PRO A 115 -2.72 -1.21 -11.62
C PRO A 115 -3.76 -1.17 -10.50
N TYR A 116 -3.35 -0.92 -9.26
CA TYR A 116 -4.20 -1.08 -8.07
C TYR A 116 -5.24 0.02 -7.88
N ILE A 117 -4.85 1.27 -8.15
CA ILE A 117 -5.73 2.43 -7.98
C ILE A 117 -5.83 3.21 -9.27
N HIS A 118 -7.04 3.59 -9.64
CA HIS A 118 -7.29 4.49 -10.75
C HIS A 118 -7.34 5.94 -10.27
N GLU A 119 -7.04 6.87 -11.17
CA GLU A 119 -7.08 8.31 -10.95
C GLU A 119 -8.37 8.78 -10.25
N ARG A 120 -9.55 8.28 -10.66
CA ARG A 120 -10.83 8.61 -10.02
C ARG A 120 -10.87 8.32 -8.52
N THR A 121 -10.19 7.28 -8.08
CA THR A 121 -10.13 6.88 -6.68
C THR A 121 -9.15 7.75 -5.91
N ILE A 122 -8.04 8.16 -6.53
CA ILE A 122 -7.13 9.16 -5.95
C ILE A 122 -7.88 10.47 -5.73
N TRP A 123 -8.59 10.98 -6.74
CA TRP A 123 -9.43 12.18 -6.58
C TRP A 123 -10.47 12.04 -5.47
N ARG A 124 -11.07 10.85 -5.30
CA ARG A 124 -11.99 10.59 -4.19
C ARG A 124 -11.29 10.67 -2.83
N ILE A 125 -10.11 10.06 -2.69
CA ILE A 125 -9.30 10.13 -1.45
C ILE A 125 -8.97 11.59 -1.10
N LEU A 126 -8.58 12.39 -2.10
CA LEU A 126 -8.28 13.82 -1.92
C LEU A 126 -9.54 14.59 -1.45
N LYS A 127 -10.71 14.32 -2.05
CA LYS A 127 -11.98 14.96 -1.66
C LYS A 127 -12.46 14.58 -0.27
N THR A 128 -12.44 13.28 0.06
CA THR A 128 -12.88 12.77 1.37
C THR A 128 -12.08 13.38 2.52
N THR A 129 -10.83 13.78 2.27
CA THR A 129 -9.98 14.41 3.29
C THR A 129 -10.23 15.92 3.40
N GLY A 130 -10.72 16.57 2.34
CA GLY A 130 -11.16 17.96 2.38
C GLY A 130 -12.39 18.20 3.26
N GLU A 131 -13.15 17.15 3.58
CA GLU A 131 -14.30 17.19 4.50
C GLU A 131 -13.94 16.85 5.95
N VAL A 132 -12.72 16.36 6.22
CA VAL A 132 -12.25 16.14 7.60
C VAL A 132 -11.77 17.47 8.19
N LYS A 133 -12.73 18.36 8.46
CA LYS A 133 -12.56 19.46 9.40
C LYS A 133 -12.75 18.91 10.82
N GLN A 134 -11.66 19.02 11.59
CA GLN A 134 -11.59 19.11 13.05
C GLN A 134 -12.12 17.89 13.83
N ALA A 135 -11.19 17.08 14.36
CA ALA A 135 -11.46 16.37 15.61
C ALA A 135 -11.88 17.41 16.65
N ASP A 136 -13.13 17.35 17.11
CA ASP A 136 -13.64 18.16 18.21
C ASP A 136 -12.85 17.76 19.48
N PRO A 137 -12.13 18.68 20.14
CA PRO A 137 -11.40 18.38 21.37
C PRO A 137 -12.31 18.00 22.56
N ARG A 138 -13.63 17.92 22.37
CA ARG A 138 -14.60 17.54 23.42
C ARG A 138 -14.76 16.04 23.67
N GLN A 139 -14.07 15.15 22.95
CA GLN A 139 -14.04 13.72 23.25
C GLN A 139 -12.77 13.30 24.02
N MET A 140 -12.45 14.03 25.08
CA MET A 140 -11.67 13.52 26.20
C MET A 140 -12.40 13.88 27.48
N SER A 141 -13.38 13.06 27.84
CA SER A 141 -13.76 12.92 29.24
C SER A 141 -14.35 11.54 29.47
N LEU A 142 -14.04 11.01 30.66
CA LEU A 142 -14.32 9.68 31.19
C LEU A 142 -13.31 8.65 30.64
N ILE A 143 -12.26 8.27 31.38
CA ILE A 143 -12.26 7.76 32.78
C ILE A 143 -10.94 8.14 33.46
#